data_AF-A0A950N4D7-F1
#
_entry.id   AF-A0A950N4D7-F1
#
_cell.length_a   1.000
_cell.length_b   1.000
_cell.length_c   1.000
_cell.angle_alpha   90.00
_cell.angle_beta   90.00
_cell.angle_gamma   90.00
#
_symmetry.space_group_name_H-M   'P 1'
#
loop_
_entity.id
_entity.type
_entity.pdbx_description
1 polymer ?
#
loop_
_entity_poly.entity_id
_entity_poly.type
_entity_poly.pdbx_seq_one_letter_code
_entity_poly.pdbx_strand_id
1 'polypeptide(L)'
;MHEIELDGFRIAVRIDNGRVQLLIRTGLDWSARYPNAIEALASVNVQTAYLDGELCGVDKAGLPSFAHTQALDLYSHVLLGRRIAPRFRPP
;
A
#
# COMPACT_ATOMS: atom_id res chain seq x y z
N MET A 1 11.41 2.95 18.97
CA MET A 1 10.94 2.15 17.82
C MET A 1 11.60 2.77 16.62
N HIS A 2 12.55 2.09 15.98
CA HIS A 2 13.16 2.59 14.74
C HIS A 2 12.31 2.06 13.59
N GLU A 3 11.54 2.95 12.95
CA GLU A 3 10.97 2.66 11.64
C GLU A 3 12.05 2.87 10.58
N ILE A 4 12.10 1.98 9.60
CA ILE A 4 12.95 2.16 8.41
C ILE A 4 12.31 3.29 7.62
N GLU A 5 13.04 4.39 7.44
CA GLU A 5 12.65 5.45 6.52
C GLU A 5 12.83 4.90 5.10
N LEU A 6 11.73 4.60 4.44
CA LEU A 6 11.73 4.18 3.04
C LEU A 6 11.50 5.44 2.20
N ASP A 7 12.12 5.53 1.03
CA ASP A 7 11.82 6.60 0.09
C ASP A 7 10.64 6.16 -0.80
N GLY A 8 9.41 6.36 -0.34
CA GLY A 8 8.19 5.99 -1.04
C GLY A 8 7.06 7.01 -0.95
N PHE A 9 5.89 6.61 -1.46
CA PHE A 9 4.67 7.39 -1.31
C PHE A 9 3.86 6.86 -0.14
N ARG A 10 3.56 7.71 0.85
CA ARG A 10 2.58 7.40 1.88
C ARG A 10 1.23 7.08 1.25
N ILE A 11 0.71 5.90 1.57
CA ILE A 11 -0.54 5.38 1.03
C ILE A 11 -1.41 4.85 2.17
N ALA A 12 -2.68 5.23 2.14
CA ALA A 12 -3.72 4.58 2.91
C ALA A 12 -4.36 3.47 2.06
N VAL A 13 -4.46 2.28 2.62
CA VAL A 13 -5.14 1.14 1.98
C VAL A 13 -6.48 0.95 2.66
N ARG A 14 -7.55 0.94 1.87
CA ARG A 14 -8.88 0.52 2.33
C ARG A 14 -9.21 -0.85 1.76
N ILE A 15 -9.54 -1.80 2.62
CA ILE A 15 -10.08 -3.11 2.23
C ILE A 15 -11.53 -3.20 2.72
N ASP A 16 -12.43 -3.58 1.82
CA ASP A 16 -13.85 -3.77 2.11
C ASP A 16 -14.39 -4.93 1.27
N ASN A 17 -14.53 -6.10 1.91
CA ASN A 17 -15.01 -7.35 1.29
C ASN A 17 -14.26 -7.68 -0.02
N GLY A 18 -12.92 -7.69 0.04
CA GLY A 18 -12.07 -7.96 -1.11
C GLY A 18 -11.90 -6.79 -2.09
N ARG A 19 -12.66 -5.69 -1.95
CA ARG A 19 -12.39 -4.46 -2.70
C ARG A 19 -11.27 -3.69 -2.00
N VAL A 20 -10.22 -3.38 -2.76
CA VAL A 20 -9.06 -2.63 -2.27
C VAL A 20 -9.01 -1.26 -2.94
N GLN A 21 -8.73 -0.23 -2.15
CA GLN A 21 -8.38 1.10 -2.64
C GLN A 21 -7.02 1.55 -2.09
N LEU A 22 -6.20 2.14 -2.95
CA LEU A 22 -4.95 2.80 -2.59
C LEU A 22 -5.14 4.30 -2.65
N LEU A 23 -5.17 4.97 -1.50
CA LEU A 23 -5.42 6.40 -1.38
C LEU A 23 -4.13 7.11 -0.99
N ILE A 24 -3.65 8.02 -1.81
CA ILE A 24 -2.54 8.90 -1.39
C ILE A 24 -3.03 9.99 -0.43
N ARG A 25 -2.11 10.74 0.17
CA ARG A 25 -2.40 11.81 1.14
C ARG A 25 -3.48 12.82 0.68
N THR A 26 -3.61 13.06 -0.62
CA THR A 26 -4.63 13.97 -1.18
C THR A 26 -6.02 13.35 -1.32
N GLY A 27 -6.19 12.06 -1.00
CA GLY A 27 -7.42 11.30 -1.19
C GLY A 27 -7.62 10.78 -2.61
N LEU A 28 -6.65 10.98 -3.51
CA LEU A 28 -6.71 10.42 -4.86
C LEU A 28 -6.53 8.92 -4.84
N ASP A 29 -7.39 8.23 -5.59
CA ASP A 29 -7.33 6.78 -5.78
C ASP A 29 -6.28 6.41 -6.84
N TRP A 30 -5.27 5.67 -6.41
CA TRP A 30 -4.16 5.17 -7.22
C TRP A 30 -4.27 3.67 -7.52
N SER A 31 -5.40 3.02 -7.20
CA SER A 31 -5.58 1.57 -7.38
C SER A 31 -5.29 1.12 -8.81
N ALA A 32 -5.76 1.88 -9.80
CA ALA A 32 -5.54 1.58 -11.22
C ALA A 32 -4.05 1.66 -11.64
N ARG A 33 -3.22 2.38 -10.88
CA ARG A 33 -1.78 2.52 -11.17
C ARG A 33 -0.97 1.32 -10.66
N TYR A 34 -1.51 0.55 -9.71
CA TYR A 34 -0.79 -0.53 -9.03
C TYR A 34 -1.64 -1.81 -8.92
N PRO A 35 -2.01 -2.43 -10.05
CA PRO A 35 -2.86 -3.63 -10.06
C PRO A 35 -2.26 -4.81 -9.28
N ASN A 36 -0.94 -5.00 -9.30
CA ASN A 36 -0.26 -6.06 -8.55
C ASN A 36 -0.40 -5.87 -7.03
N ALA A 37 -0.35 -4.62 -6.56
CA ALA A 37 -0.57 -4.31 -5.14
C ALA A 37 -2.03 -4.55 -4.74
N ILE A 38 -2.98 -4.21 -5.61
CA ILE A 38 -4.41 -4.50 -5.41
C ILE A 38 -4.65 -6.00 -5.27
N GLU A 39 -4.10 -6.81 -6.17
CA GLU A 39 -4.25 -8.27 -6.13
C GLU A 39 -3.67 -8.87 -4.84
N ALA A 40 -2.45 -8.47 -4.47
CA ALA A 40 -1.82 -8.93 -3.23
C ALA A 40 -2.65 -8.56 -1.99
N LEU A 41 -3.14 -7.32 -1.91
CA LEU A 41 -3.95 -6.85 -0.78
C LEU A 41 -5.35 -7.47 -0.75
N ALA A 42 -5.95 -7.79 -1.90
CA ALA A 42 -7.25 -8.45 -1.99
C ALA A 42 -7.21 -9.90 -1.48
N SER A 43 -6.03 -10.54 -1.50
CA SER A 43 -5.80 -11.88 -0.98
C SER A 43 -5.71 -11.95 0.56
N VAL A 44 -5.61 -10.81 1.24
CA VAL A 44 -5.54 -10.74 2.70
C VAL A 44 -6.89 -11.16 3.28
N ASN A 45 -6.89 -12.16 4.17
CA ASN A 45 -8.10 -12.71 4.79
C ASN A 45 -8.67 -11.77 5.88
N VAL A 46 -9.21 -10.63 5.47
CA VAL A 46 -9.88 -9.65 6.32
C VAL A 46 -11.16 -9.16 5.65
N GLN A 47 -12.23 -9.00 6.44
CA GLN A 47 -13.49 -8.48 5.91
C GLN A 47 -13.41 -6.98 5.63
N THR A 48 -12.82 -6.22 6.56
CA THR A 48 -12.55 -4.79 6.41
C THR A 48 -11.21 -4.45 7.05
N ALA A 49 -10.48 -3.53 6.43
CA ALA A 49 -9.25 -2.97 7.00
C ALA A 49 -9.02 -1.55 6.50
N TYR A 50 -8.38 -0.74 7.33
CA TYR A 50 -7.77 0.51 6.92
C TYR A 50 -6.32 0.46 7.38
N LEU A 51 -5.39 0.58 6.45
CA LEU A 51 -3.97 0.43 6.69
C LEU A 51 -3.27 1.72 6.27
N ASP A 52 -2.27 2.13 7.04
CA ASP A 52 -1.37 3.22 6.65
C ASP A 52 -0.01 2.59 6.37
N GLY A 53 0.58 2.94 5.24
CA GLY A 53 1.81 2.31 4.79
C GLY A 53 2.53 3.14 3.76
N GLU A 54 3.63 2.58 3.28
CA GLU A 54 4.45 3.22 2.28
C GLU A 54 4.51 2.35 1.03
N LEU A 55 4.23 2.98 -0.11
CA LEU A 55 4.35 2.38 -1.42
C LEU A 55 5.75 2.66 -1.97
N CYS A 56 6.55 1.60 -2.07
CA CYS A 56 7.91 1.65 -2.57
C CYS A 56 8.08 0.66 -3.73
N GLY A 57 8.93 1.01 -4.70
CA GLY A 57 9.44 0.01 -5.66
C GLY A 57 10.43 -0.91 -4.96
N VAL A 58 10.35 -2.21 -5.23
CA VAL A 58 11.39 -3.16 -4.83
C VAL A 58 12.14 -3.67 -6.05
N ASP A 59 13.40 -4.04 -5.87
CA ASP A 59 14.16 -4.74 -6.90
C ASP A 59 13.80 -6.25 -6.96
N LYS A 60 14.44 -6.99 -7.85
CA LYS A 60 14.22 -8.44 -8.02
C LYS A 60 14.60 -9.27 -6.80
N ALA A 61 15.37 -8.72 -5.86
CA ALA A 61 15.73 -9.36 -4.60
C ALA A 61 14.74 -9.01 -3.47
N GLY A 62 13.70 -8.22 -3.76
CA GLY A 62 12.72 -7.77 -2.77
C GLY A 62 13.23 -6.63 -1.88
N LEU A 63 14.35 -6.01 -2.23
CA LEU A 63 14.91 -4.89 -1.47
C LEU A 63 14.29 -3.57 -1.94
N PRO A 64 13.97 -2.64 -1.02
CA PRO A 64 13.47 -1.32 -1.38
C PRO A 64 14.48 -0.57 -2.27
N SER A 65 14.02 -0.04 -3.40
CA SER A 65 14.86 0.71 -4.33
C SER A 65 14.11 1.93 -4.87
N PHE A 66 14.54 3.13 -4.44
CA PHE A 66 13.97 4.41 -4.87
C PHE A 66 13.90 4.59 -6.39
N ALA A 67 14.91 4.07 -7.12
CA ALA A 67 14.96 4.13 -8.57
C ALA A 67 13.74 3.45 -9.25
N HIS A 68 13.12 2.46 -8.60
CA HIS A 68 11.97 1.73 -9.14
C HIS A 68 10.62 2.33 -8.71
N THR A 69 10.57 3.16 -7.67
CA THR A 69 9.34 3.82 -7.18
C THR A 69 8.71 4.73 -8.23
N GLN A 70 9.51 5.33 -9.12
CA GLN A 70 9.04 6.21 -10.22
C GLN A 70 8.79 5.47 -11.54
N ALA A 71 9.30 4.24 -11.69
CA ALA A 71 9.38 3.56 -12.98
C ALA A 71 8.15 2.70 -13.34
N LEU A 72 7.12 2.62 -12.48
CA LEU A 72 5.98 1.69 -12.65
C LEU A 72 6.43 0.23 -12.84
N ASP A 73 7.65 -0.11 -12.38
CA ASP A 73 8.32 -1.34 -12.78
C ASP A 73 7.94 -2.48 -11.83
N LEU A 74 6.92 -3.24 -12.25
CA LEU A 74 6.59 -4.65 -12.04
C LEU A 74 6.64 -5.32 -10.65
N TYR A 75 7.24 -4.74 -9.61
CA TYR A 75 7.30 -5.29 -8.26
C TYR A 75 7.08 -4.18 -7.23
N SER A 76 5.82 -3.80 -7.03
CA SER A 76 5.42 -2.89 -5.95
C SER A 76 4.91 -3.72 -4.77
N HIS A 77 5.69 -3.76 -3.68
CA HIS A 77 5.20 -4.23 -2.39
C HIS A 77 4.78 -3.02 -1.55
N VAL A 78 3.61 -3.11 -0.92
CA VAL A 78 3.20 -2.15 0.11
C VAL A 78 3.76 -2.64 1.43
N LEU A 79 4.68 -1.88 2.02
CA LEU A 79 5.12 -2.13 3.40
C LEU A 79 4.11 -1.48 4.34
N LEU A 80 3.29 -2.32 4.97
CA LEU A 80 2.18 -1.91 5.81
C LEU A 80 2.65 -1.71 7.26
N GLY A 81 2.69 -0.44 7.69
CA GLY A 81 2.82 -0.08 9.10
C GLY A 81 1.54 -0.45 9.85
N ARG A 82 1.68 -1.11 11.01
CA ARG A 82 0.53 -1.64 11.76
C ARG A 82 -0.33 -0.52 12.34
N ARG A 83 -1.57 -0.40 11.86
CA ARG A 83 -2.73 -0.15 12.74
C ARG A 83 -4.02 -0.71 12.15
N ILE A 84 -4.53 -1.78 12.77
CA ILE A 84 -5.82 -2.38 12.48
C ILE A 84 -6.85 -1.69 13.36
N ALA A 85 -7.75 -0.92 12.78
CA ALA A 85 -9.01 -0.55 13.43
C ALA A 85 -10.16 -1.14 12.59
N PRO A 86 -10.96 -2.08 13.13
CA PRO A 86 -12.06 -2.71 12.39
C PRO A 86 -13.19 -1.72 12.02
N ARG A 87 -13.12 -0.47 12.47
CA ARG A 87 -14.06 0.61 12.18
C ARG A 87 -13.35 1.95 12.09
N PHE A 88 -12.60 2.19 11.01
CA PHE A 88 -12.22 3.55 10.65
C PHE A 88 -13.35 4.16 9.81
N ARG A 89 -14.00 5.21 10.33
CA ARG A 89 -14.99 6.01 9.60
C ARG A 89 -14.26 7.30 9.19
N PRO A 90 -13.92 7.50 7.91
CA PRO A 90 -13.33 8.77 7.47
C PRO A 90 -14.33 9.93 7.70
N PRO A 91 -13.85 11.19 7.80
CA PRO A 91 -14.70 12.36 7.95
C PRO A 91 -15.70 12.54 6.80
#